data_AF-A0A246GFF5-F1
#
_entry.id   AF-A0A246GFF5-F1
#
_cell.length_a   1.000
_cell.length_b   1.000
_cell.length_c   1.000
_cell.angle_alpha   90.00
_cell.angle_beta   90.00
_cell.angle_gamma   90.00
#
_symmetry.space_group_name_H-M   'P 1'
#
loop_
_entity.id
_entity.type
_entity.pdbx_description
1 polymer ?
#
loop_
_entity_poly.entity_id
_entity_poly.type
_entity_poly.pdbx_seq_one_letter_code
_entity_poly.pdbx_strand_id
1 'polypeptide(L)'
;TALRDKPHTIEIPEGKSPAIVGKTKSEKASTTGTSCGERYCLKKGDKSELIREINIRLAGFGGNVPTDEFTDRTEKMIKQFQRDYMKVPETGKVCGNVLRAIDDFSIKFDIGTTFWNQLKCSCKTKGQETTSKLRKIKEKNKCNGFGDHTGKGTYKDTPHVEANHNYEYPGIHRSLLFGIKALKFYFSKQTTYTIDLISSGYRCRFKNYNTTNHQGKAIDIQFSKDSDPIRYEKKGNLPKLRDIRDEFYIKYLGAQKNWPDDDKFSIEPIDLLYDKKGNVRYDHTFSWIHIDVREFKAIYFEDKYFCKDFNGLNGKI
;
A
#
# COMPACT_ATOMS: atom_id res chain seq x y z
N THR A 1 13.63 -41.51 -22.08
CA THR A 1 14.38 -40.56 -21.22
C THR A 1 13.61 -39.26 -21.17
N ALA A 2 12.97 -38.94 -20.05
CA ALA A 2 12.13 -37.75 -19.91
C ALA A 2 13.01 -36.50 -19.78
N LEU A 3 12.89 -35.58 -20.75
CA LEU A 3 13.49 -34.24 -20.67
C LEU A 3 12.66 -33.41 -19.69
N ARG A 4 13.23 -33.11 -18.52
CA ARG A 4 12.70 -32.12 -17.58
C ARG A 4 12.76 -30.74 -18.23
N ASP A 5 11.61 -30.12 -18.46
CA ASP A 5 11.51 -28.71 -18.82
C ASP A 5 12.11 -27.84 -17.70
N LYS A 6 13.09 -27.02 -18.07
CA LYS A 6 13.69 -26.01 -17.18
C LYS A 6 12.69 -24.86 -16.96
N PRO A 7 12.67 -24.24 -15.77
CA PRO A 7 11.80 -23.10 -15.49
C PRO A 7 12.08 -21.95 -16.45
N HIS A 8 11.03 -21.45 -17.10
CA HIS A 8 11.10 -20.29 -17.98
C HIS A 8 11.15 -19.01 -17.14
N THR A 9 12.33 -18.42 -17.04
CA THR A 9 12.51 -17.05 -16.53
C THR A 9 12.15 -16.07 -17.66
N ILE A 10 11.07 -15.31 -17.51
CA ILE A 10 10.72 -14.22 -18.43
C ILE A 10 11.45 -12.97 -17.93
N GLU A 11 12.53 -12.58 -18.59
CA GLU A 11 13.18 -11.28 -18.35
C GLU A 11 12.40 -10.17 -19.08
N ILE A 12 12.03 -9.12 -18.34
CA ILE A 12 11.29 -7.96 -18.86
C ILE A 12 12.30 -6.82 -19.05
N PRO A 13 12.43 -6.20 -20.24
CA PRO A 13 13.32 -5.06 -20.44
C PRO A 13 12.86 -3.82 -19.66
N GLU A 14 13.82 -3.07 -19.10
CA GLU A 14 13.58 -1.81 -18.39
C GLU A 14 12.76 -0.83 -19.25
N GLY A 15 11.72 -0.22 -18.65
CA GLY A 15 11.00 0.93 -19.21
C GLY A 15 9.82 0.65 -20.13
N LYS A 16 9.25 -0.58 -20.18
CA LYS A 16 8.05 -0.87 -20.99
C LYS A 16 6.88 -1.43 -20.18
N SER A 17 5.65 -1.04 -20.56
CA SER A 17 4.40 -1.57 -19.99
C SER A 17 4.32 -3.11 -20.15
N PRO A 18 3.86 -3.85 -19.12
CA PRO A 18 3.58 -5.29 -19.18
C PRO A 18 2.72 -5.73 -20.38
N ALA A 19 1.89 -4.82 -20.92
CA ALA A 19 1.06 -5.06 -22.09
C ALA A 19 1.86 -5.35 -23.38
N ILE A 20 3.14 -4.95 -23.45
CA ILE A 20 3.98 -5.05 -24.65
C ILE A 20 4.84 -6.33 -24.67
N VAL A 21 5.07 -6.95 -23.50
CA VAL A 21 5.91 -8.17 -23.36
C VAL A 21 5.29 -9.40 -24.05
N GLY A 22 4.01 -9.35 -24.42
CA GLY A 22 3.35 -10.37 -25.24
C GLY A 22 3.74 -10.42 -26.72
N LYS A 23 4.72 -9.64 -27.19
CA LYS A 23 5.12 -9.58 -28.61
C LYS A 23 6.50 -10.14 -28.96
N THR A 24 7.29 -10.64 -28.02
CA THR A 24 8.58 -11.28 -28.33
C THR A 24 8.46 -12.79 -28.42
N LYS A 25 7.73 -13.24 -29.44
CA LYS A 25 8.07 -14.39 -30.28
C LYS A 25 7.33 -14.18 -31.60
N SER A 26 8.08 -13.95 -32.67
CA SER A 26 7.57 -13.97 -34.03
C SER A 26 7.16 -15.43 -34.34
N GLU A 27 5.95 -15.79 -33.99
CA GLU A 27 5.20 -16.80 -34.72
C GLU A 27 4.22 -16.05 -35.60
N LYS A 28 4.28 -16.34 -36.91
CA LYS A 28 3.45 -15.76 -37.95
C LYS A 28 2.03 -15.54 -37.43
N ALA A 29 1.55 -14.31 -37.54
CA ALA A 29 0.15 -13.99 -37.30
C ALA A 29 -0.70 -14.90 -38.20
N SER A 30 -1.28 -15.93 -37.59
CA SER A 30 -2.34 -16.70 -38.22
C SER A 30 -3.54 -15.76 -38.36
N THR A 31 -3.93 -15.52 -39.60
CA THR A 31 -5.08 -14.71 -40.02
C THR A 31 -6.43 -15.34 -39.68
N THR A 32 -6.47 -16.27 -38.73
CA THR A 32 -7.71 -16.81 -38.14
C THR A 32 -7.73 -16.43 -36.66
N GLY A 33 -8.68 -15.59 -36.26
CA GLY A 33 -8.86 -15.05 -34.91
C GLY A 33 -9.03 -16.12 -33.83
N THR A 34 -7.92 -16.75 -33.45
CA THR A 34 -7.87 -17.76 -32.41
C THR A 34 -7.42 -17.06 -31.16
N SER A 35 -8.33 -16.91 -30.18
CA SER A 35 -7.94 -16.43 -28.85
C SER A 35 -6.83 -17.34 -28.31
N CYS A 36 -5.88 -16.80 -27.54
CA CYS A 36 -4.73 -17.57 -27.03
C CYS A 36 -5.10 -18.72 -26.05
N GLY A 37 -6.38 -19.07 -25.93
CA GLY A 37 -6.87 -20.22 -25.17
C GLY A 37 -6.47 -20.19 -23.69
N GLU A 38 -6.27 -18.98 -23.15
CA GLU A 38 -5.71 -18.76 -21.80
C GLU A 38 -4.30 -19.33 -21.56
N ARG A 39 -3.61 -19.81 -22.61
CA ARG A 39 -2.32 -20.51 -22.52
C ARG A 39 -1.21 -19.71 -21.83
N TYR A 40 -1.33 -18.38 -21.85
CA TYR A 40 -0.36 -17.44 -21.26
C TYR A 40 -0.93 -16.67 -20.07
N CYS A 41 -2.08 -17.09 -19.53
CA CYS A 41 -2.67 -16.44 -18.38
C CYS A 41 -2.10 -16.99 -17.08
N LEU A 42 -1.77 -16.09 -16.15
CA LEU A 42 -1.32 -16.48 -14.81
C LEU A 42 -2.51 -17.01 -14.01
N LYS A 43 -2.27 -18.07 -13.25
CA LYS A 43 -3.25 -18.77 -12.44
C LYS A 43 -2.64 -19.29 -11.14
N LYS A 44 -3.50 -19.79 -10.26
CA LYS A 44 -3.11 -20.34 -8.95
C LYS A 44 -1.97 -21.36 -9.09
N GLY A 45 -0.93 -21.20 -8.26
CA GLY A 45 0.28 -22.02 -8.24
C GLY A 45 1.45 -21.46 -9.07
N ASP A 46 1.21 -20.52 -9.98
CA ASP A 46 2.28 -19.86 -10.72
C ASP A 46 3.15 -19.00 -9.79
N LYS A 47 4.43 -18.82 -10.14
CA LYS A 47 5.38 -17.95 -9.41
C LYS A 47 6.15 -17.05 -10.36
N SER A 48 6.20 -15.75 -10.09
CA SER A 48 7.00 -14.77 -10.83
C SER A 48 7.02 -13.40 -10.15
N GLU A 49 8.03 -12.57 -10.47
CA GLU A 49 8.03 -11.15 -10.05
C GLU A 49 6.84 -10.38 -10.64
N LEU A 50 6.32 -10.77 -11.82
CA LEU A 50 5.09 -10.19 -12.35
C LEU A 50 3.89 -10.43 -11.42
N ILE A 51 3.77 -11.62 -10.82
CA ILE A 51 2.73 -11.88 -9.81
C ILE A 51 2.95 -11.02 -8.57
N ARG A 52 4.20 -10.83 -8.14
CA ARG A 52 4.54 -9.92 -7.04
C ARG A 52 4.07 -8.50 -7.31
N GLU A 53 4.35 -8.00 -8.51
CA GLU A 53 3.92 -6.68 -8.95
C GLU A 53 2.39 -6.58 -9.02
N ILE A 54 1.70 -7.59 -9.54
CA ILE A 54 0.23 -7.65 -9.53
C ILE A 54 -0.31 -7.60 -8.09
N ASN A 55 0.26 -8.39 -7.18
CA ASN A 55 -0.15 -8.44 -5.77
C ASN A 55 0.05 -7.09 -5.05
N ILE A 56 1.12 -6.35 -5.38
CA ILE A 56 1.34 -4.99 -4.87
C ILE A 56 0.35 -4.00 -5.49
N ARG A 57 0.22 -4.00 -6.81
CA ARG A 57 -0.57 -3.03 -7.58
C ARG A 57 -2.07 -3.14 -7.33
N LEU A 58 -2.54 -4.34 -6.98
CA LEU A 58 -3.93 -4.61 -6.67
C LEU A 58 -4.18 -4.85 -5.18
N ALA A 59 -3.23 -4.52 -4.30
CA ALA A 59 -3.39 -4.71 -2.85
C ALA A 59 -4.66 -4.02 -2.30
N GLY A 60 -5.15 -2.96 -2.95
CA GLY A 60 -6.39 -2.29 -2.57
C GLY A 60 -7.71 -3.02 -2.92
N PHE A 61 -7.65 -4.20 -3.54
CA PHE A 61 -8.81 -5.02 -3.91
C PHE A 61 -8.81 -6.33 -3.08
N GLY A 62 -9.28 -6.24 -1.84
CA GLY A 62 -9.40 -7.37 -0.91
C GLY A 62 -8.14 -7.64 -0.08
N GLY A 63 -7.08 -6.86 -0.30
CA GLY A 63 -5.83 -6.96 0.45
C GLY A 63 -4.91 -8.03 -0.12
N ASN A 64 -3.61 -7.73 -0.25
CA ASN A 64 -2.59 -8.74 -0.52
C ASN A 64 -1.22 -8.33 0.01
N VAL A 65 -0.32 -9.31 0.11
CA VAL A 65 1.09 -9.12 0.45
C VAL A 65 1.97 -9.21 -0.80
N PRO A 66 3.17 -8.59 -0.80
CA PRO A 66 4.18 -8.69 -1.87
C PRO A 66 4.78 -10.10 -2.09
N THR A 67 3.97 -11.15 -2.20
CA THR A 67 4.41 -12.51 -2.57
C THR A 67 4.51 -12.67 -4.09
N ASP A 68 5.47 -13.45 -4.57
CA ASP A 68 5.62 -13.81 -6.00
C ASP A 68 4.74 -14.99 -6.42
N GLU A 69 3.98 -15.57 -5.50
CA GLU A 69 3.13 -16.73 -5.74
C GLU A 69 1.67 -16.33 -5.99
N PHE A 70 1.04 -16.98 -6.97
CA PHE A 70 -0.38 -16.84 -7.24
C PHE A 70 -1.17 -17.72 -6.27
N THR A 71 -1.63 -17.11 -5.18
CA THR A 71 -2.36 -17.80 -4.10
C THR A 71 -3.89 -17.67 -4.27
N ASP A 72 -4.66 -18.32 -3.39
CA ASP A 72 -6.11 -18.07 -3.28
C ASP A 72 -6.45 -16.61 -3.00
N ARG A 73 -5.57 -15.93 -2.26
CA ARG A 73 -5.71 -14.50 -1.98
C ARG A 73 -5.53 -13.67 -3.24
N THR A 74 -4.55 -14.01 -4.07
CA THR A 74 -4.35 -13.40 -5.39
C THR A 74 -5.56 -13.61 -6.27
N GLU A 75 -6.11 -14.83 -6.35
CA GLU A 75 -7.29 -15.10 -7.17
C GLU A 75 -8.49 -14.24 -6.76
N LYS A 76 -8.78 -14.16 -5.45
CA LYS A 76 -9.87 -13.33 -4.91
C LYS A 76 -9.69 -11.85 -5.22
N MET A 77 -8.46 -11.35 -5.07
CA MET A 77 -8.09 -9.97 -5.42
C MET A 77 -8.32 -9.68 -6.91
N ILE A 78 -7.93 -10.60 -7.81
CA ILE A 78 -8.17 -10.47 -9.25
C ILE A 78 -9.65 -10.48 -9.57
N LYS A 79 -10.44 -11.38 -8.96
CA LYS A 79 -11.89 -11.44 -9.14
C LYS A 79 -12.56 -10.13 -8.74
N GLN A 80 -12.18 -9.57 -7.59
CA GLN A 80 -12.67 -8.27 -7.16
C GLN A 80 -12.29 -7.15 -8.12
N PHE A 81 -11.05 -7.10 -8.60
CA PHE A 81 -10.62 -6.11 -9.58
C PHE A 81 -11.40 -6.22 -10.91
N GLN A 82 -11.63 -7.45 -11.39
CA GLN A 82 -12.41 -7.73 -12.60
C GLN A 82 -13.87 -7.26 -12.45
N ARG A 83 -14.51 -7.58 -11.32
CA ARG A 83 -15.88 -7.14 -11.03
C ARG A 83 -15.98 -5.63 -10.87
N ASP A 84 -15.10 -5.05 -10.06
CA ASP A 84 -15.27 -3.69 -9.57
C ASP A 84 -14.74 -2.67 -10.57
N TYR A 85 -13.53 -2.87 -11.10
CA TYR A 85 -12.88 -1.95 -12.02
C TYR A 85 -13.20 -2.26 -13.48
N MET A 86 -12.92 -3.50 -13.92
CA MET A 86 -13.00 -3.87 -15.33
C MET A 86 -14.45 -4.07 -15.81
N LYS A 87 -15.38 -4.37 -14.90
CA LYS A 87 -16.78 -4.71 -15.20
C LYS A 87 -16.91 -5.92 -16.13
N VAL A 88 -16.12 -6.96 -15.87
CA VAL A 88 -16.11 -8.23 -16.63
C VAL A 88 -16.34 -9.43 -15.70
N PRO A 89 -16.65 -10.64 -16.22
CA PRO A 89 -16.77 -11.83 -15.41
C PRO A 89 -15.52 -12.12 -14.56
N GLU A 90 -15.75 -12.62 -13.34
CA GLU A 90 -14.74 -12.88 -12.31
C GLU A 90 -13.98 -14.18 -12.55
N THR A 91 -13.17 -14.23 -13.61
CA THR A 91 -12.40 -15.44 -13.94
C THR A 91 -11.30 -15.74 -12.92
N GLY A 92 -10.80 -14.73 -12.20
CA GLY A 92 -9.67 -14.87 -11.29
C GLY A 92 -8.33 -15.16 -11.97
N LYS A 93 -8.27 -15.09 -13.31
CA LYS A 93 -7.06 -15.34 -14.11
C LYS A 93 -6.51 -14.02 -14.63
N VAL A 94 -5.18 -13.91 -14.74
CA VAL A 94 -4.52 -12.71 -15.27
C VAL A 94 -4.06 -12.98 -16.70
N CYS A 95 -4.82 -12.45 -17.66
CA CYS A 95 -4.46 -12.43 -19.07
C CYS A 95 -4.03 -11.01 -19.50
N GLY A 96 -3.58 -10.83 -20.75
CA GLY A 96 -3.06 -9.54 -21.22
C GLY A 96 -4.01 -8.35 -21.12
N ASN A 97 -5.33 -8.57 -21.15
CA ASN A 97 -6.35 -7.55 -20.90
C ASN A 97 -6.40 -7.12 -19.42
N VAL A 98 -6.22 -8.04 -18.48
CA VAL A 98 -6.12 -7.72 -17.05
C VAL A 98 -4.86 -6.88 -16.78
N LEU A 99 -3.72 -7.25 -17.37
CA LEU A 99 -2.48 -6.46 -17.25
C LEU A 99 -2.65 -5.02 -17.76
N ARG A 100 -3.29 -4.84 -18.93
CA ARG A 100 -3.62 -3.51 -19.45
C ARG A 100 -4.54 -2.72 -18.51
N ALA A 101 -5.52 -3.39 -17.91
CA ALA A 101 -6.42 -2.74 -16.96
C ALA A 101 -5.71 -2.32 -15.67
N ILE A 102 -4.73 -3.09 -15.20
CA ILE A 102 -3.90 -2.72 -14.03
C ILE A 102 -3.09 -1.45 -14.33
N ASP A 103 -2.50 -1.34 -15.52
CA ASP A 103 -1.76 -0.14 -15.94
C ASP A 103 -2.70 1.07 -16.04
N ASP A 104 -3.85 0.90 -16.69
CA ASP A 104 -4.88 1.94 -16.80
C ASP A 104 -5.38 2.42 -15.43
N PHE A 105 -5.71 1.49 -14.52
CA PHE A 105 -6.07 1.81 -13.13
C PHE A 105 -4.97 2.60 -12.43
N SER A 106 -3.71 2.17 -12.58
CA SER A 106 -2.55 2.78 -11.94
C SER A 106 -2.33 4.23 -12.39
N ILE A 107 -2.59 4.53 -13.66
CA ILE A 107 -2.47 5.88 -14.23
C ILE A 107 -3.68 6.73 -13.83
N LYS A 108 -4.89 6.19 -14.00
CA LYS A 108 -6.15 6.93 -13.80
C LYS A 108 -6.35 7.37 -12.35
N PHE A 109 -5.98 6.55 -11.38
CA PHE A 109 -6.09 6.85 -9.96
C PHE A 109 -4.74 7.22 -9.35
N ASP A 110 -3.95 8.03 -10.06
CA ASP A 110 -2.70 8.53 -9.51
C ASP A 110 -2.91 9.23 -8.16
N ILE A 111 -1.92 9.12 -7.27
CA ILE A 111 -1.94 9.74 -5.94
C ILE A 111 -2.00 11.26 -6.06
N GLY A 112 -1.31 11.85 -7.04
CA GLY A 112 -1.26 13.28 -7.30
C GLY A 112 -0.20 13.99 -6.47
N THR A 113 0.36 15.07 -7.03
CA THR A 113 1.47 15.84 -6.44
C THR A 113 1.18 16.34 -5.02
N THR A 114 -0.05 16.77 -4.75
CA THR A 114 -0.47 17.25 -3.42
C THR A 114 -0.29 16.17 -2.36
N PHE A 115 -0.81 14.97 -2.62
CA PHE A 115 -0.72 13.86 -1.67
C PHE A 115 0.72 13.33 -1.57
N TRP A 116 1.47 13.28 -2.68
CA TRP A 116 2.90 12.95 -2.64
C TRP A 116 3.71 13.90 -1.75
N ASN A 117 3.40 15.19 -1.77
CA ASN A 117 4.06 16.15 -0.88
C ASN A 117 3.64 15.96 0.59
N GLN A 118 2.37 15.63 0.85
CA GLN A 118 1.86 15.34 2.19
C GLN A 118 2.41 14.02 2.77
N LEU A 119 2.82 13.08 1.92
CA LEU A 119 3.48 11.85 2.35
C LEU A 119 4.90 12.07 2.89
N LYS A 120 5.55 13.20 2.57
CA LYS A 120 6.91 13.50 3.04
C LYS A 120 6.91 13.88 4.52
N CYS A 121 8.01 13.57 5.19
CA CYS A 121 8.21 13.96 6.58
C CYS A 121 8.25 15.48 6.77
N SER A 122 7.33 15.99 7.59
CA SER A 122 7.23 17.39 7.99
C SER A 122 8.13 17.77 9.18
N CYS A 123 9.33 17.18 9.31
CA CYS A 123 10.19 17.43 10.47
C CYS A 123 10.76 18.87 10.46
N LYS A 124 10.59 19.60 11.56
CA LYS A 124 10.99 21.01 11.69
C LYS A 124 12.50 21.21 11.90
N THR A 125 13.22 20.18 12.36
CA THR A 125 14.65 20.27 12.71
C THR A 125 15.58 19.92 11.54
N LYS A 126 15.08 19.85 10.30
CA LYS A 126 15.87 19.48 9.13
C LYS A 126 17.09 20.40 8.99
N GLY A 127 18.27 19.80 8.81
CA GLY A 127 19.54 20.51 8.67
C GLY A 127 20.18 20.97 9.98
N GLN A 128 19.49 20.86 11.12
CA GLN A 128 19.97 21.27 12.44
C GLN A 128 20.56 20.08 13.21
N GLU A 129 21.45 20.35 14.16
CA GLU A 129 21.80 19.36 15.17
C GLU A 129 20.61 19.13 16.11
N THR A 130 20.24 17.87 16.31
CA THR A 130 19.13 17.51 17.19
C THR A 130 19.34 16.11 17.74
N THR A 131 18.64 15.77 18.81
CA THR A 131 18.69 14.43 19.38
C THR A 131 17.80 13.49 18.58
N SER A 132 18.40 12.46 17.99
CA SER A 132 17.70 11.29 17.47
C SER A 132 16.93 10.65 18.61
N LYS A 133 15.60 10.72 18.59
CA LYS A 133 14.78 10.22 19.71
C LYS A 133 14.88 8.71 19.83
N LEU A 134 14.97 8.05 18.69
CA LEU A 134 15.10 6.60 18.58
C LEU A 134 16.47 6.11 19.05
N ARG A 135 17.56 6.81 18.65
CA ARG A 135 18.93 6.38 18.98
C ARG A 135 19.49 7.01 20.27
N LYS A 136 18.83 8.04 20.80
CA LYS A 136 19.26 8.84 21.96
C LYS A 136 20.66 9.48 21.79
N ILE A 137 21.04 9.81 20.55
CA ILE A 137 22.30 10.50 20.23
C ILE A 137 22.01 11.87 19.60
N LYS A 138 22.91 12.84 19.78
CA LYS A 138 22.88 14.11 19.07
C LYS A 138 23.52 13.94 17.69
N GLU A 139 22.78 14.23 16.64
CA GLU A 139 23.26 14.15 15.25
C GLU A 139 22.60 15.23 14.37
N LYS A 140 23.20 15.54 13.23
CA LYS A 140 22.58 16.44 12.24
C LYS A 140 21.37 15.74 11.61
N ASN A 141 20.20 16.37 11.65
CA ASN A 141 18.99 15.83 11.00
C ASN A 141 19.12 15.93 9.47
N LYS A 142 19.39 14.79 8.83
CA LYS A 142 19.52 14.64 7.37
C LYS A 142 18.21 14.28 6.64
N CYS A 143 17.06 14.38 7.31
CA CYS A 143 15.78 14.01 6.73
C CYS A 143 15.50 14.76 5.42
N ASN A 144 15.29 14.01 4.34
CA ASN A 144 14.95 14.53 3.01
C ASN A 144 13.48 14.30 2.63
N GLY A 145 12.67 13.84 3.59
CA GLY A 145 11.25 13.50 3.40
C GLY A 145 10.96 12.03 3.65
N PHE A 146 11.94 11.14 3.50
CA PHE A 146 11.80 9.70 3.69
C PHE A 146 13.02 9.11 4.42
N GLY A 147 13.00 7.80 4.66
CA GLY A 147 14.04 7.12 5.41
C GLY A 147 15.39 7.05 4.71
N ASP A 148 16.43 6.97 5.53
CA ASP A 148 17.83 6.88 5.13
C ASP A 148 18.47 5.55 5.52
N HIS A 149 17.67 4.51 5.78
CA HIS A 149 18.11 3.16 6.19
C HIS A 149 18.71 3.08 7.62
N THR A 150 18.56 4.13 8.43
CA THR A 150 18.99 4.09 9.84
C THR A 150 18.15 3.09 10.64
N GLY A 151 18.77 2.44 11.64
CA GLY A 151 18.06 1.57 12.59
C GLY A 151 17.83 0.14 12.10
N LYS A 152 18.45 -0.26 10.98
CA LYS A 152 18.37 -1.63 10.47
C LYS A 152 18.88 -2.62 11.51
N GLY A 153 18.08 -3.66 11.77
CA GLY A 153 18.37 -4.70 12.76
C GLY A 153 18.27 -4.25 14.21
N THR A 154 17.77 -3.04 14.47
CA THR A 154 17.55 -2.54 15.84
C THR A 154 16.07 -2.52 16.19
N TYR A 155 15.75 -2.73 17.46
CA TYR A 155 14.38 -2.84 17.94
C TYR A 155 14.18 -1.98 19.19
N LYS A 156 12.99 -1.40 19.33
CA LYS A 156 12.63 -0.60 20.51
C LYS A 156 12.24 -1.45 21.72
N ASP A 157 11.79 -2.67 21.47
CA ASP A 157 11.28 -3.59 22.50
C ASP A 157 11.31 -5.04 22.00
N THR A 158 11.13 -5.97 22.93
CA THR A 158 10.88 -7.39 22.66
C THR A 158 9.37 -7.66 22.51
N PRO A 159 8.96 -8.64 21.69
CA PRO A 159 9.77 -9.44 20.79
C PRO A 159 10.32 -8.63 19.60
N HIS A 160 11.40 -9.12 18.98
CA HIS A 160 12.03 -8.50 17.80
C HIS A 160 11.21 -8.75 16.52
N VAL A 161 10.02 -8.15 16.48
CA VAL A 161 9.09 -8.19 15.36
C VAL A 161 9.04 -6.86 14.63
N GLU A 162 8.42 -6.83 13.45
CA GLU A 162 8.34 -5.63 12.62
C GLU A 162 7.67 -4.44 13.32
N ALA A 163 6.67 -4.69 14.17
CA ALA A 163 6.02 -3.68 14.99
C ALA A 163 6.98 -2.93 15.94
N ASN A 164 8.12 -3.55 16.28
CA ASN A 164 9.17 -3.01 17.13
C ASN A 164 10.44 -2.62 16.38
N HIS A 165 10.51 -2.87 15.07
CA HIS A 165 11.67 -2.56 14.26
C HIS A 165 11.82 -1.04 14.08
N ASN A 166 13.03 -0.55 14.32
CA ASN A 166 13.40 0.86 14.32
C ASN A 166 13.87 1.37 12.95
N TYR A 167 13.69 0.57 11.91
CA TYR A 167 14.28 0.80 10.61
C TYR A 167 13.54 1.89 9.82
N GLU A 168 14.31 2.84 9.30
CA GLU A 168 13.84 3.95 8.49
C GLU A 168 13.76 3.52 7.02
N TYR A 169 12.64 2.90 6.62
CA TYR A 169 12.46 2.42 5.25
C TYR A 169 12.57 3.55 4.22
N PRO A 170 13.11 3.27 3.01
CA PRO A 170 13.41 4.29 2.00
C PRO A 170 12.18 4.73 1.20
N GLY A 171 11.08 5.06 1.88
CA GLY A 171 9.84 5.50 1.25
C GLY A 171 8.61 5.10 2.06
N ILE A 172 7.46 5.05 1.37
CA ILE A 172 6.22 4.46 1.87
C ILE A 172 6.01 3.10 1.21
N HIS A 173 5.49 2.14 1.97
CA HIS A 173 5.23 0.79 1.47
C HIS A 173 4.22 0.83 0.31
N ARG A 174 4.59 0.20 -0.82
CA ARG A 174 3.84 0.28 -2.09
C ARG A 174 2.42 -0.25 -1.97
N SER A 175 2.17 -1.29 -1.15
CA SER A 175 0.81 -1.78 -0.91
C SER A 175 -0.10 -0.72 -0.29
N LEU A 176 0.40 0.15 0.61
CA LEU A 176 -0.40 1.25 1.17
C LEU A 176 -0.74 2.28 0.10
N LEU A 177 0.23 2.59 -0.76
CA LEU A 177 0.05 3.55 -1.86
C LEU A 177 -0.98 3.05 -2.87
N PHE A 178 -0.98 1.75 -3.21
CA PHE A 178 -2.03 1.15 -4.04
C PHE A 178 -3.37 1.00 -3.31
N GLY A 179 -3.35 0.83 -1.98
CA GLY A 179 -4.54 0.98 -1.15
C GLY A 179 -5.18 2.36 -1.29
N ILE A 180 -4.39 3.44 -1.28
CA ILE A 180 -4.88 4.80 -1.54
C ILE A 180 -5.47 4.92 -2.94
N LYS A 181 -4.83 4.37 -3.98
CA LYS A 181 -5.39 4.39 -5.35
C LYS A 181 -6.76 3.73 -5.41
N ALA A 182 -6.92 2.57 -4.76
CA ALA A 182 -8.20 1.88 -4.68
C ALA A 182 -9.25 2.71 -3.93
N LEU A 183 -8.88 3.33 -2.80
CA LEU A 183 -9.78 4.25 -2.09
C LEU A 183 -10.21 5.41 -3.00
N LYS A 184 -9.29 6.06 -3.72
CA LYS A 184 -9.65 7.11 -4.69
C LYS A 184 -10.65 6.61 -5.74
N PHE A 185 -10.48 5.38 -6.22
CA PHE A 185 -11.42 4.74 -7.14
C PHE A 185 -12.81 4.53 -6.52
N TYR A 186 -12.91 3.91 -5.35
CA TYR A 186 -14.21 3.66 -4.73
C TYR A 186 -14.90 4.95 -4.28
N PHE A 187 -14.14 5.94 -3.80
CA PHE A 187 -14.67 7.25 -3.47
C PHE A 187 -15.18 7.97 -4.73
N SER A 188 -14.58 7.78 -5.90
CA SER A 188 -15.09 8.36 -7.15
C SER A 188 -16.40 7.72 -7.64
N LYS A 189 -16.93 6.70 -6.96
CA LYS A 189 -18.21 6.05 -7.30
C LYS A 189 -19.39 6.56 -6.48
N GLN A 190 -19.15 7.53 -5.61
CA GLN A 190 -20.14 8.09 -4.70
C GLN A 190 -19.81 9.57 -4.41
N THR A 191 -20.73 10.30 -3.78
CA THR A 191 -20.59 11.74 -3.52
C THR A 191 -20.63 12.11 -2.04
N THR A 192 -20.90 11.15 -1.16
CA THR A 192 -21.05 11.37 0.29
C THR A 192 -19.72 11.61 0.99
N TYR A 193 -18.69 10.85 0.67
CA TYR A 193 -17.39 10.94 1.33
C TYR A 193 -16.29 11.43 0.37
N THR A 194 -15.33 12.21 0.86
CA THR A 194 -14.15 12.64 0.10
C THR A 194 -12.87 12.37 0.86
N ILE A 195 -11.78 12.06 0.15
CA ILE A 195 -10.43 12.06 0.71
C ILE A 195 -9.88 13.48 0.56
N ASP A 196 -9.61 14.15 1.66
CA ASP A 196 -9.24 15.56 1.61
C ASP A 196 -7.72 15.75 1.63
N LEU A 197 -7.05 15.06 2.55
CA LEU A 197 -5.61 15.17 2.74
C LEU A 197 -5.01 13.98 3.48
N ILE A 198 -3.72 13.78 3.27
CA ILE A 198 -2.88 12.90 4.08
C ILE A 198 -2.32 13.76 5.22
N SER A 199 -2.79 13.54 6.45
CA SER A 199 -2.39 14.36 7.61
C SER A 199 -1.01 13.96 8.13
N SER A 200 -0.59 12.72 7.87
CA SER A 200 0.72 12.23 8.23
C SER A 200 1.10 11.02 7.35
N GLY A 201 2.11 11.19 6.50
CA GLY A 201 2.80 10.08 5.85
C GLY A 201 4.05 9.67 6.64
N TYR A 202 5.22 9.81 6.03
CA TYR A 202 6.49 9.43 6.62
C TYR A 202 6.83 10.26 7.86
N ARG A 203 7.39 9.63 8.90
CA ARG A 203 7.92 10.26 10.11
C ARG A 203 9.32 9.72 10.40
N CYS A 204 10.34 10.55 10.19
CA CYS A 204 11.73 10.19 10.51
C CYS A 204 12.01 10.15 12.03
N ARG A 205 13.11 9.52 12.43
CA ARG A 205 13.60 9.35 13.82
C ARG A 205 13.77 10.64 14.64
N PHE A 206 13.74 11.80 13.98
CA PHE A 206 13.82 13.12 14.61
C PHE A 206 12.45 13.72 14.96
N LYS A 207 11.36 13.15 14.43
CA LYS A 207 9.99 13.54 14.76
C LYS A 207 9.55 12.78 16.02
N ASN A 208 8.86 13.45 16.95
CA ASN A 208 8.39 12.83 18.19
C ASN A 208 7.32 11.76 17.91
N TYR A 209 7.54 10.51 18.29
CA TYR A 209 6.49 9.49 18.27
C TYR A 209 6.81 8.28 19.17
N ASN A 210 5.76 7.61 19.63
CA ASN A 210 5.83 6.38 20.43
C ASN A 210 5.92 5.10 19.57
N THR A 211 5.70 5.19 18.25
CA THR A 211 5.61 4.03 17.34
C THR A 211 6.37 4.25 16.03
N THR A 212 7.02 3.21 15.51
CA THR A 212 7.83 3.25 14.28
C THR A 212 7.00 3.05 13.00
N ASN A 213 5.67 3.01 13.11
CA ASN A 213 4.77 2.72 11.98
C ASN A 213 4.95 3.68 10.81
N HIS A 214 5.09 4.97 11.10
CA HIS A 214 5.26 5.96 10.04
C HIS A 214 6.69 6.06 9.51
N GLN A 215 7.60 5.16 9.87
CA GLN A 215 8.88 5.01 9.18
C GLN A 215 8.73 4.30 7.82
N GLY A 216 7.57 4.46 7.17
CA GLY A 216 7.26 3.89 5.84
C GLY A 216 6.05 2.97 5.81
N LYS A 217 5.50 2.57 6.96
CA LYS A 217 4.52 1.49 7.09
C LYS A 217 3.11 1.93 7.43
N ALA A 218 2.85 3.23 7.50
CA ALA A 218 1.54 3.78 7.87
C ALA A 218 1.26 5.14 7.23
N ILE A 219 -0.03 5.44 7.11
CA ILE A 219 -0.55 6.69 6.56
C ILE A 219 -1.80 7.10 7.35
N ASP A 220 -1.85 8.36 7.77
CA ASP A 220 -3.03 8.98 8.37
C ASP A 220 -3.77 9.81 7.31
N ILE A 221 -5.06 9.52 7.11
CA ILE A 221 -5.89 10.14 6.06
C ILE A 221 -7.09 10.83 6.68
N GLN A 222 -7.41 12.04 6.23
CA GLN A 222 -8.58 12.80 6.66
C GLN A 222 -9.60 12.93 5.52
N PHE A 223 -10.87 13.04 5.93
CA PHE A 223 -12.02 12.95 5.03
C PHE A 223 -13.04 14.04 5.31
N SER A 224 -13.95 14.26 4.37
CA SER A 224 -15.19 14.99 4.60
C SER A 224 -16.39 14.09 4.36
N LYS A 225 -17.53 14.43 4.97
CA LYS A 225 -18.84 13.87 4.65
C LYS A 225 -19.76 15.00 4.19
N ASP A 226 -20.30 14.92 2.99
CA ASP A 226 -21.18 15.94 2.39
C ASP A 226 -20.55 17.34 2.44
N SER A 227 -19.25 17.41 2.15
CA SER A 227 -18.39 18.61 2.27
C SER A 227 -18.11 19.12 3.70
N ASP A 228 -18.63 18.47 4.75
CA ASP A 228 -18.28 18.78 6.15
C ASP A 228 -16.99 18.05 6.57
N PRO A 229 -15.89 18.77 6.86
CA PRO A 229 -14.61 18.17 7.20
C PRO A 229 -14.64 17.44 8.54
N ILE A 230 -14.25 16.17 8.53
CA ILE A 230 -14.05 15.36 9.73
C ILE A 230 -12.72 15.78 10.35
N ARG A 231 -12.76 16.75 11.27
CA ARG A 231 -11.59 17.40 11.88
C ARG A 231 -11.77 17.59 13.38
N TYR A 232 -10.64 17.81 14.06
CA TYR A 232 -10.57 18.13 15.49
C TYR A 232 -11.17 17.05 16.40
N GLU A 233 -11.10 17.28 17.70
CA GLU A 233 -11.57 16.38 18.76
C GLU A 233 -13.11 16.44 18.91
N LYS A 234 -13.84 15.95 17.91
CA LYS A 234 -15.31 15.98 17.88
C LYS A 234 -15.91 14.58 17.94
N LYS A 235 -16.75 14.30 18.94
CA LYS A 235 -17.48 13.01 19.04
C LYS A 235 -18.35 12.71 17.81
N GLY A 236 -18.89 13.74 17.15
CA GLY A 236 -19.66 13.61 15.90
C GLY A 236 -18.88 13.05 14.71
N ASN A 237 -17.54 13.01 14.79
CA ASN A 237 -16.69 12.39 13.77
C ASN A 237 -16.73 10.85 13.84
N LEU A 238 -16.95 10.28 15.02
CA LEU A 238 -16.74 8.85 15.25
C LEU A 238 -17.66 7.96 14.40
N PRO A 239 -18.98 8.23 14.27
CA PRO A 239 -19.84 7.45 13.37
C PRO A 239 -19.36 7.56 11.92
N LYS A 240 -19.06 8.77 11.44
CA LYS A 240 -18.59 9.01 10.06
C LYS A 240 -17.30 8.24 9.75
N LEU A 241 -16.35 8.20 10.68
CA LEU A 241 -15.10 7.45 10.53
C LEU A 241 -15.33 5.93 10.53
N ARG A 242 -16.27 5.44 11.35
CA ARG A 242 -16.64 4.02 11.39
C ARG A 242 -17.36 3.60 10.10
N ASP A 243 -18.22 4.45 9.56
CA ASP A 243 -18.86 4.24 8.25
C ASP A 243 -17.79 4.13 7.16
N ILE A 244 -16.86 5.10 7.07
CA ILE A 244 -15.77 5.05 6.07
C ILE A 244 -14.92 3.78 6.24
N ARG A 245 -14.56 3.42 7.49
CA ARG A 245 -13.80 2.20 7.77
C ARG A 245 -14.53 0.96 7.27
N ASP A 246 -15.80 0.80 7.64
CA ASP A 246 -16.54 -0.44 7.38
C ASP A 246 -16.94 -0.53 5.90
N GLU A 247 -17.39 0.57 5.28
CA GLU A 247 -17.87 0.61 3.90
C GLU A 247 -16.77 0.62 2.84
N PHE A 248 -15.57 1.11 3.16
CA PHE A 248 -14.49 1.23 2.17
C PHE A 248 -13.28 0.40 2.54
N TYR A 249 -12.72 0.59 3.73
CA TYR A 249 -11.47 -0.08 4.08
C TYR A 249 -11.65 -1.57 4.32
N ILE A 250 -12.62 -1.97 5.14
CA ILE A 250 -12.87 -3.38 5.42
C ILE A 250 -13.49 -4.04 4.19
N LYS A 251 -14.57 -3.46 3.65
CA LYS A 251 -15.29 -4.01 2.51
C LYS A 251 -14.43 -4.18 1.26
N TYR A 252 -13.63 -3.18 0.89
CA TYR A 252 -12.91 -3.20 -0.37
C TYR A 252 -11.43 -3.52 -0.24
N LEU A 253 -10.73 -3.01 0.77
CA LEU A 253 -9.28 -3.27 0.92
C LEU A 253 -9.01 -4.57 1.70
N GLY A 254 -10.04 -5.23 2.24
CA GLY A 254 -9.87 -6.40 3.11
C GLY A 254 -9.12 -6.05 4.41
N ALA A 255 -9.18 -4.79 4.83
CA ALA A 255 -8.54 -4.33 6.06
C ALA A 255 -9.26 -4.90 7.30
N GLN A 256 -8.58 -4.83 8.43
CA GLN A 256 -9.10 -5.28 9.72
C GLN A 256 -9.12 -4.15 10.76
N LYS A 257 -9.97 -4.30 11.77
CA LYS A 257 -10.01 -3.42 12.94
C LYS A 257 -8.84 -3.83 13.84
N ASN A 258 -7.97 -2.90 14.20
CA ASN A 258 -6.78 -3.11 15.01
C ASN A 258 -5.84 -4.14 14.34
N TRP A 259 -5.19 -5.01 15.11
CA TRP A 259 -4.16 -5.93 14.64
C TRP A 259 -4.41 -7.40 15.07
N PRO A 260 -5.57 -8.00 14.76
CA PRO A 260 -5.85 -9.38 15.17
C PRO A 260 -5.16 -10.44 14.30
N ASP A 261 -5.01 -10.21 13.00
CA ASP A 261 -4.41 -11.17 12.07
C ASP A 261 -3.15 -10.63 11.38
N ASP A 262 -2.23 -11.52 11.03
CA ASP A 262 -1.06 -11.20 10.21
C ASP A 262 -1.43 -10.89 8.75
N ASP A 263 -0.48 -10.29 8.03
CA ASP A 263 -0.51 -10.13 6.57
C ASP A 263 -1.73 -9.32 6.06
N LYS A 264 -2.35 -8.46 6.89
CA LYS A 264 -3.47 -7.59 6.51
C LYS A 264 -3.18 -6.11 6.76
N PHE A 265 -3.88 -5.26 6.03
CA PHE A 265 -3.96 -3.84 6.38
C PHE A 265 -4.72 -3.70 7.68
N SER A 266 -4.18 -2.92 8.61
CA SER A 266 -4.76 -2.69 9.92
C SER A 266 -5.14 -1.22 10.11
N ILE A 267 -6.19 -1.00 10.88
CA ILE A 267 -6.71 0.33 11.19
C ILE A 267 -6.70 0.53 12.69
N GLU A 268 -6.14 1.65 13.15
CA GLU A 268 -6.14 1.99 14.58
C GLU A 268 -7.58 2.11 15.14
N PRO A 269 -7.78 1.85 16.44
CA PRO A 269 -9.08 2.02 17.09
C PRO A 269 -9.68 3.42 16.86
N ILE A 270 -10.98 3.49 16.57
CA ILE A 270 -11.70 4.76 16.36
C ILE A 270 -12.47 5.13 17.62
N ASP A 271 -11.95 6.09 18.38
CA ASP A 271 -12.61 6.66 19.56
C ASP A 271 -12.00 8.02 19.95
N LEU A 272 -12.72 8.79 20.77
CA LEU A 272 -12.23 10.02 21.37
C LEU A 272 -12.14 9.85 22.89
N LEU A 273 -10.97 9.37 23.33
CA LEU A 273 -10.67 9.09 24.73
C LEU A 273 -9.66 10.09 25.30
N TYR A 274 -9.68 10.21 26.63
CA TYR A 274 -8.80 11.10 27.38
C TYR A 274 -8.04 10.30 28.44
N ASP A 275 -6.82 10.72 28.76
CA ASP A 275 -6.05 10.18 29.87
C ASP A 275 -6.57 10.72 31.22
N LYS A 276 -5.98 10.23 32.33
CA LYS A 276 -6.37 10.68 33.70
C LYS A 276 -6.13 12.17 33.95
N LYS A 277 -5.34 12.84 33.12
CA LYS A 277 -5.00 14.27 33.20
C LYS A 277 -5.87 15.11 32.24
N GLY A 278 -6.80 14.48 31.51
CA GLY A 278 -7.66 15.15 30.55
C GLY A 278 -7.02 15.41 29.18
N ASN A 279 -5.85 14.82 28.88
CA ASN A 279 -5.24 14.94 27.55
C ASN A 279 -5.84 13.92 26.60
N VAL A 280 -6.01 14.28 25.33
CA VAL A 280 -6.47 13.33 24.31
C VAL A 280 -5.46 12.20 24.11
N ARG A 281 -6.03 11.00 23.98
CA ARG A 281 -5.32 9.77 23.69
C ARG A 281 -5.13 9.59 22.19
N TYR A 282 -3.87 9.59 21.76
CA TYR A 282 -3.47 9.42 20.35
C TYR A 282 -3.12 7.97 19.98
N ASP A 283 -3.47 7.01 20.84
CA ASP A 283 -3.55 5.58 20.49
C ASP A 283 -4.94 5.21 19.92
N HIS A 284 -5.79 6.22 19.72
CA HIS A 284 -7.09 6.14 19.05
C HIS A 284 -7.18 7.26 18.01
N THR A 285 -7.91 7.01 16.92
CA THR A 285 -8.19 8.02 15.91
C THR A 285 -9.60 8.59 16.07
N PHE A 286 -9.73 9.89 15.89
CA PHE A 286 -11.00 10.62 16.06
C PHE A 286 -11.25 11.69 14.99
N SER A 287 -10.26 11.96 14.14
CA SER A 287 -10.37 12.89 13.02
C SER A 287 -9.56 12.48 11.79
N TRP A 288 -9.09 11.23 11.77
CA TRP A 288 -8.39 10.59 10.65
C TRP A 288 -8.62 9.08 10.72
N ILE A 289 -8.29 8.38 9.64
CA ILE A 289 -8.09 6.92 9.65
C ILE A 289 -6.59 6.67 9.51
N HIS A 290 -6.00 5.99 10.50
CA HIS A 290 -4.68 5.42 10.38
C HIS A 290 -4.80 4.07 9.69
N ILE A 291 -4.02 3.84 8.63
CA ILE A 291 -3.86 2.53 8.02
C ILE A 291 -2.39 2.16 8.01
N ASP A 292 -2.09 0.94 8.41
CA ASP A 292 -0.73 0.42 8.42
C ASP A 292 -0.64 -1.03 7.94
N VAL A 293 0.59 -1.48 7.69
CA VAL A 293 0.92 -2.86 7.28
C VAL A 293 1.80 -3.57 8.30
N ARG A 294 1.87 -3.11 9.55
CA ARG A 294 2.91 -3.53 10.51
C ARG A 294 2.88 -5.03 10.86
N GLU A 295 1.74 -5.68 10.64
CA GLU A 295 1.52 -7.12 10.86
C GLU A 295 1.84 -7.96 9.61
N PHE A 296 2.34 -7.35 8.53
CA PHE A 296 2.93 -8.13 7.45
C PHE A 296 4.17 -8.86 7.98
N LYS A 297 4.44 -10.06 7.46
CA LYS A 297 5.69 -10.77 7.76
C LYS A 297 6.90 -9.97 7.28
N ALA A 298 8.03 -10.11 8.00
CA ALA A 298 9.28 -9.39 7.72
C ALA A 298 9.79 -9.56 6.27
N ILE A 299 9.49 -10.70 5.61
CA ILE A 299 9.83 -10.92 4.19
C ILE A 299 9.16 -9.93 3.24
N TYR A 300 8.07 -9.28 3.66
CA TYR A 300 7.33 -8.29 2.90
C TYR A 300 7.78 -6.86 3.18
N PHE A 301 8.91 -6.69 3.87
CA PHE A 301 9.49 -5.40 4.22
C PHE A 301 10.83 -5.13 3.54
N GLU A 302 11.14 -5.79 2.42
CA GLU A 302 12.34 -5.44 1.65
C GLU A 302 12.25 -4.01 1.09
N ASP A 303 13.40 -3.31 1.03
CA ASP A 303 13.49 -1.92 0.54
C ASP A 303 12.86 -1.72 -0.86
N LYS A 304 12.85 -2.77 -1.69
CA LYS A 304 12.22 -2.75 -3.02
C LYS A 304 10.70 -2.52 -2.98
N TYR A 305 10.04 -2.85 -1.87
CA TYR A 305 8.61 -2.61 -1.64
C TYR A 305 8.30 -1.20 -1.16
N PHE A 306 9.28 -0.31 -1.07
CA PHE A 306 9.10 1.10 -0.71
C PHE A 306 9.39 2.01 -1.90
N CYS A 307 8.70 3.14 -1.96
CA CYS A 307 8.98 4.19 -2.93
C CYS A 307 8.68 5.60 -2.40
N LYS A 308 9.20 6.60 -3.10
CA LYS A 308 9.20 8.02 -2.70
C LYS A 308 8.34 8.90 -3.61
N ASP A 309 7.97 8.37 -4.78
CA ASP A 309 7.31 9.12 -5.85
C ASP A 309 6.57 8.19 -6.83
N PHE A 310 5.90 8.82 -7.79
CA PHE A 310 5.15 8.18 -8.86
C PHE A 310 5.99 7.17 -9.68
N ASN A 311 7.21 7.54 -10.03
CA ASN A 311 8.07 6.72 -10.88
C ASN A 311 8.49 5.45 -10.13
N GLY A 312 8.86 5.58 -8.86
CA GLY A 312 9.17 4.43 -8.01
C GLY A 312 7.95 3.55 -7.69
N LEU A 313 6.72 4.07 -7.78
CA LEU A 313 5.50 3.30 -7.54
C LEU A 313 5.10 2.45 -8.77
N ASN A 314 5.09 3.05 -9.96
CA ASN A 314 4.58 2.43 -11.19
C ASN A 314 5.67 1.93 -12.15
N GLY A 315 6.89 2.46 -12.05
CA GLY A 315 8.01 2.16 -12.94
C GLY A 315 8.88 0.99 -12.49
N LYS A 316 8.60 0.37 -11.33
CA LYS A 316 9.23 -0.88 -10.91
C LYS A 316 8.58 -2.05 -11.65
N ILE A 317 9.41 -2.81 -12.35
CA ILE A 317 9.14 -4.12 -12.93
C ILE A 317 9.99 -5.11 -12.14
#